data_AF-A0A7V0TAN1-F1
#
_entry.id   AF-A0A7V0TAN1-F1
#
_cell.length_a   1.000
_cell.length_b   1.000
_cell.length_c   1.000
_cell.angle_alpha   90.00
_cell.angle_beta   90.00
_cell.angle_gamma   90.00
#
_symmetry.space_group_name_H-M   'P 1'
#
loop_
_entity.id
_entity.type
_entity.pdbx_description
1 polymer ?
#
loop_
_entity_poly.entity_id
_entity_poly.type
_entity_poly.pdbx_seq_one_letter_code
_entity_poly.pdbx_strand_id
1 'polypeptide(L)' 'MRRNTAQRTIILETLQKAKSHPSVEWLYNEVRKVLPHISLGTVYRNLN' A
#
# COMPACT_ATOMS: atom_id res chain seq x y z
N MET A 1 13.38 1.15 13.85
CA MET A 1 13.83 1.46 12.47
C MET A 1 12.78 0.92 11.49
N ARG A 2 12.00 1.79 10.84
CA ARG A 2 11.02 1.33 9.83
C ARG A 2 11.80 0.85 8.60
N ARG A 3 11.66 -0.43 8.25
CA ARG A 3 12.38 -1.03 7.11
C ARG A 3 11.81 -0.46 5.81
N ASN A 4 12.66 0.20 5.02
CA ASN A 4 12.26 0.75 3.74
C ASN A 4 12.31 -0.37 2.69
N THR A 5 11.16 -0.99 2.41
CA THR A 5 11.03 -2.07 1.43
C THR A 5 10.45 -1.53 0.13
N ALA A 6 10.69 -2.24 -0.97
CA ALA A 6 10.04 -1.93 -2.25
C ALA A 6 8.51 -1.92 -2.12
N GLN A 7 7.94 -2.83 -1.32
CA GLN A 7 6.51 -2.86 -1.01
C GLN A 7 6.05 -1.58 -0.32
N ARG A 8 6.80 -1.10 0.68
CA ARG A 8 6.48 0.15 1.38
C ARG A 8 6.49 1.34 0.42
N THR A 9 7.49 1.40 -0.46
CA THR A 9 7.62 2.48 -1.45
C THR A 9 6.40 2.53 -2.36
N ILE A 10 6.01 1.39 -2.93
CA ILE A 10 4.83 1.29 -3.82
C ILE A 10 3.53 1.65 -3.08
N ILE A 11 3.37 1.20 -1.83
CA ILE A 11 2.20 1.55 -1.00
C ILE A 11 2.12 3.07 -0.78
N LEU A 12 3.25 3.71 -0.45
CA LEU A 12 3.30 5.16 -0.22
C LEU A 12 3.05 5.96 -1.50
N GLU A 13 3.65 5.56 -2.63
CA GLU A 13 3.38 6.19 -3.93
C GLU A 13 1.91 6.06 -4.34
N THR A 14 1.28 4.93 -4.04
CA THR A 14 -0.14 4.71 -4.34
C THR A 14 -1.03 5.58 -3.44
N LEU A 15 -0.71 5.70 -2.15
CA LEU A 15 -1.38 6.61 -1.22
C LEU A 15 -1.27 8.06 -1.66
N GLN A 16 -0.10 8.50 -2.13
CA GLN A 16 0.13 9.87 -2.60
C GLN A 16 -0.71 10.23 -3.84
N LYS A 17 -1.14 9.23 -4.63
CA LYS A 17 -2.03 9.43 -5.79
C LYS A 17 -3.50 9.58 -5.39
N ALA A 18 -3.88 9.17 -4.19
CA ALA A 18 -5.26 9.30 -3.72
C ALA A 18 -5.59 10.78 -3.49
N LYS A 19 -6.68 11.26 -4.12
CA LYS A 19 -7.16 12.65 -3.97
C LYS A 19 -7.99 12.87 -2.70
N SER A 20 -8.46 11.79 -2.08
CA SER A 20 -9.26 11.76 -0.86
C SER A 20 -8.70 10.70 0.07
N HIS A 21 -9.18 10.63 1.31
CA HIS A 21 -8.81 9.56 2.24
C HIS A 21 -9.28 8.20 1.69
N PRO A 22 -8.36 7.34 1.19
CA PRO A 22 -8.75 6.08 0.59
C PRO A 22 -9.04 5.04 1.67
N SER A 23 -9.94 4.10 1.38
CA SER A 23 -10.10 2.91 2.23
C SER A 23 -8.91 1.95 2.07
N VAL A 24 -8.75 1.04 3.03
CA VAL A 24 -7.71 0.00 2.94
C VAL A 24 -7.99 -0.95 1.79
N GLU A 25 -9.25 -1.31 1.50
CA GLU A 25 -9.58 -2.11 0.31
C GLU A 25 -9.19 -1.40 -0.98
N TRP A 26 -9.44 -0.08 -1.07
CA TRP A 26 -9.04 0.70 -2.24
C TRP A 26 -7.53 0.63 -2.45
N LEU A 27 -6.76 0.89 -1.39
CA LEU A 27 -5.30 0.86 -1.46
C LEU A 27 -4.78 -0.54 -1.81
N TYR A 28 -5.36 -1.59 -1.23
CA TYR A 28 -5.02 -2.96 -1.55
C TYR A 28 -5.26 -3.28 -3.04
N ASN A 29 -6.43 -2.90 -3.57
CA ASN A 29 -6.79 -3.14 -4.96
C ASN A 29 -5.85 -2.40 -5.93
N GLU A 30 -5.50 -1.14 -5.64
CA GLU A 30 -4.57 -0.38 -6.47
C GLU A 30 -3.14 -0.95 -6.41
N VAL A 31 -2.64 -1.27 -5.21
CA VAL A 31 -1.29 -1.82 -5.05
C VAL A 31 -1.17 -3.20 -5.69
N ARG A 32 -2.24 -4.03 -5.66
CA ARG A 32 -2.25 -5.37 -6.27
C ARG A 32 -2.05 -5.35 -7.79
N LYS A 33 -2.39 -4.24 -8.46
CA LYS A 33 -2.11 -4.06 -9.90
C LYS A 33 -0.61 -4.06 -10.22
N VAL A 34 0.23 -3.64 -9.26
CA VAL A 34 1.69 -3.57 -9.38
C VAL A 34 2.36 -4.73 -8.63
N LEU A 35 1.79 -5.16 -7.49
CA LEU A 35 2.27 -6.23 -6.63
C LEU A 35 1.19 -7.32 -6.47
N PRO A 36 1.04 -8.23 -7.45
CA PRO A 36 -0.07 -9.19 -7.47
C PRO A 36 -0.10 -10.16 -6.28
N HIS A 37 1.05 -10.39 -5.63
CA HIS A 37 1.20 -11.29 -4.48
C HIS A 37 1.12 -10.58 -3.12
N ILE A 38 0.78 -9.29 -3.08
CA ILE A 38 0.62 -8.58 -1.81
C ILE A 38 -0.60 -9.11 -1.03
N SER A 39 -0.47 -9.21 0.28
CA SER A 39 -1.57 -9.54 1.19
C SER A 39 -2.13 -8.29 1.87
N LEU A 40 -3.42 -8.32 2.24
CA LEU A 40 -4.05 -7.27 3.05
C LEU A 40 -3.26 -7.00 4.34
N GLY A 41 -2.80 -8.05 5.04
CA GLY A 41 -1.99 -7.90 6.23
C GLY A 41 -0.66 -7.17 5.99
N THR A 42 -0.11 -7.23 4.78
CA THR A 42 1.07 -6.43 4.39
C THR A 42 0.73 -4.96 4.21
N VAL A 43 -0.44 -4.65 3.66
CA VAL A 43 -0.93 -3.26 3.57
C VAL A 43 -1.10 -2.69 4.99
N TYR A 44 -1.86 -3.37 5.86
CA TYR A 44 -2.07 -2.93 7.25
C TYR A 44 -0.77 -2.70 8.02
N ARG A 45 0.19 -3.62 7.93
CA ARG A 45 1.50 -3.47 8.60
C ARG A 45 2.30 -2.27 8.11
N ASN A 46 2.06 -1.80 6.88
CA ASN A 46 2.74 -0.62 6.35
C ASN A 46 2.04 0.70 6.68
N LEU A 47 0.80 0.65 7.20
CA LEU A 47 0.02 1.81 7.63
C LEU A 47 0.17 2.14 9.13
N ASN A 48 0.71 1.22 9.94
CA ASN A 48 1.11 1.43 11.34
C ASN A 48 2.51 2.07 11.47
#